data_AF-A0A7G2K1K6-F1
#
_entry.id   AF-A0A7G2K1K6-F1
#
_cell.length_a   1.000
_cell.length_b   1.000
_cell.length_c   1.000
_cell.angle_alpha   90.00
_cell.angle_beta   90.00
_cell.angle_gamma   90.00
#
_symmetry.space_group_name_H-M   'P 1'
#
loop_
_entity.id
_entity.type
_entity.pdbx_description
1 polymer ?
#
loop_
_entity_poly.entity_id
_entity_poly.type
_entity_poly.pdbx_seq_one_letter_code
_entity_poly.pdbx_strand_id
1 'polypeptide(L)'
;RIRYMEILAQEWGWSAETVKHLNKRPFWKIKAVKENHDNIMKFLMLSYRNLVEFARKHHIHSSVVPQDINILSRKLYTAFEELPGKVSLLNTQISHNLSEAHLTFVEVRGNKHFKDGWYLINQPIHHIMFSKERVIEYGESLNK
;
A
#
# COMPACT_ATOMS: atom_id res chain seq x y z
N ARG A 1 8.47 2.51 -26.42
CA ARG A 1 8.38 2.47 -24.93
C ARG A 1 7.29 1.52 -24.44
N ILE A 2 6.02 1.66 -24.87
CA ILE A 2 4.91 0.78 -24.44
C ILE A 2 5.16 -0.69 -24.81
N ARG A 3 5.50 -0.96 -26.07
CA ARG A 3 5.79 -2.32 -26.57
C ARG A 3 6.92 -3.04 -25.82
N TYR A 4 7.89 -2.30 -25.29
CA TYR A 4 8.98 -2.88 -24.50
C TYR A 4 8.52 -3.26 -23.09
N MET A 5 7.66 -2.45 -22.47
CA MET A 5 7.07 -2.81 -21.17
C MET A 5 6.11 -4.00 -21.28
N GLU A 6 5.42 -4.15 -22.40
CA GLU A 6 4.56 -5.33 -22.67
C GLU A 6 5.39 -6.62 -22.75
N ILE A 7 6.54 -6.58 -23.44
CA ILE A 7 7.48 -7.70 -23.50
C ILE A 7 7.99 -8.05 -22.09
N LEU A 8 8.47 -7.07 -21.33
CA LEU A 8 8.93 -7.31 -19.96
C LEU A 8 7.83 -7.87 -19.05
N ALA A 9 6.60 -7.36 -19.16
CA ALA A 9 5.48 -7.87 -18.37
C ALA A 9 5.18 -9.35 -18.70
N GLN A 10 5.31 -9.75 -19.96
CA GLN A 10 5.18 -11.15 -20.37
C GLN A 10 6.34 -11.99 -19.82
N GLU A 11 7.59 -11.51 -19.92
CA GLU A 11 8.76 -12.20 -19.38
C GLU A 11 8.71 -12.39 -17.86
N TRP A 12 8.13 -11.42 -17.12
CA TRP A 12 7.88 -11.52 -15.68
C TRP A 12 6.66 -12.36 -15.31
N GLY A 13 5.96 -12.94 -16.31
CA GLY A 13 4.80 -13.80 -16.09
C GLY A 13 3.55 -13.06 -15.59
N TRP A 14 3.42 -11.76 -15.86
CA TRP A 14 2.23 -11.01 -15.44
C TRP A 14 1.05 -11.38 -16.32
N SER A 15 -0.10 -11.63 -15.68
CA SER A 15 -1.34 -11.89 -16.41
C SER A 15 -1.83 -10.62 -17.12
N ALA A 16 -2.58 -10.81 -18.21
CA ALA A 16 -3.22 -9.70 -18.93
C ALA A 16 -4.16 -8.89 -18.02
N GLU A 17 -4.77 -9.54 -17.02
CA GLU A 17 -5.63 -8.91 -16.02
C GLU A 17 -4.84 -7.96 -15.12
N THR A 18 -3.67 -8.39 -14.64
CA THR A 18 -2.75 -7.56 -13.85
C THR A 18 -2.31 -6.34 -14.65
N VAL A 19 -1.86 -6.54 -15.90
CA VAL A 19 -1.43 -5.44 -16.77
C VAL A 19 -2.59 -4.46 -17.01
N LYS A 20 -3.80 -4.97 -17.29
CA LYS A 20 -5.01 -4.14 -17.47
C LYS A 20 -5.37 -3.36 -16.21
N HIS A 21 -5.23 -3.96 -15.03
CA HIS A 21 -5.47 -3.31 -13.75
C HIS A 21 -4.44 -2.19 -13.49
N LEU A 22 -3.14 -2.46 -13.72
CA LEU A 22 -2.05 -1.49 -13.57
C LEU A 22 -2.17 -0.34 -14.58
N ASN A 23 -2.63 -0.59 -15.81
CA ASN A 23 -2.88 0.48 -16.78
C ASN A 23 -4.01 1.43 -16.34
N LYS A 24 -4.90 0.99 -15.45
CA LYS A 24 -5.94 1.84 -14.83
C LYS A 24 -5.44 2.64 -13.63
N ARG A 25 -4.13 2.64 -13.33
CA ARG A 25 -3.52 3.38 -12.22
C ARG A 25 -4.04 4.83 -12.05
N PRO A 26 -4.19 5.66 -13.11
CA PRO A 26 -4.71 7.03 -12.95
C PRO A 26 -6.13 7.12 -12.39
N PHE A 27 -6.90 6.03 -12.47
CA PHE A 27 -8.28 5.93 -11.99
C PHE A 27 -8.39 5.18 -10.65
N TRP A 28 -7.27 4.74 -10.06
CA TRP A 28 -7.29 4.06 -8.78
C TRP A 28 -7.79 5.00 -7.69
N LYS A 29 -8.72 4.47 -6.89
CA LYS A 29 -9.27 5.11 -5.69
C LYS A 29 -8.53 4.69 -4.44
N ILE A 30 -8.88 5.27 -3.31
CA ILE A 30 -8.12 5.20 -2.05
C ILE A 30 -7.73 3.78 -1.67
N LYS A 31 -8.63 2.81 -1.83
CA LYS A 31 -8.37 1.40 -1.52
C LYS A 31 -7.24 0.81 -2.38
N ALA A 32 -7.36 0.89 -3.70
CA ALA A 32 -6.35 0.38 -4.62
C ALA A 32 -5.00 1.10 -4.44
N VAL A 33 -5.03 2.40 -4.15
CA VAL A 33 -3.80 3.18 -3.88
C VAL A 33 -3.14 2.74 -2.58
N LYS A 34 -3.90 2.52 -1.51
CA LYS A 34 -3.38 1.99 -0.23
C LYS A 34 -2.74 0.61 -0.43
N GLU A 35 -3.47 -0.33 -1.05
CA GLU A 35 -2.97 -1.68 -1.31
C GLU A 35 -1.67 -1.67 -2.15
N ASN A 36 -1.61 -0.85 -3.20
CA ASN A 36 -0.41 -0.72 -4.02
C ASN A 36 0.74 -0.02 -3.27
N HIS A 37 0.44 0.98 -2.45
CA HIS A 37 1.42 1.64 -1.60
C HIS A 37 2.08 0.63 -0.66
N ASP A 38 1.27 -0.18 0.04
CA ASP A 38 1.77 -1.21 0.96
C ASP A 38 2.60 -2.27 0.24
N ASN A 39 2.21 -2.66 -0.97
CA ASN A 39 2.97 -3.62 -1.77
C ASN A 39 4.34 -3.05 -2.20
N ILE A 40 4.38 -1.79 -2.62
CA ILE A 40 5.64 -1.09 -2.94
C ILE A 40 6.51 -1.01 -1.68
N MET A 41 5.93 -0.70 -0.52
CA MET A 41 6.66 -0.68 0.75
C MET A 41 7.28 -2.02 1.09
N LYS A 42 6.50 -3.09 1.03
CA LYS A 42 6.99 -4.46 1.26
C LYS A 42 8.14 -4.80 0.32
N PHE A 43 8.01 -4.45 -0.97
CA PHE A 43 9.04 -4.72 -1.96
C PHE A 43 10.33 -3.91 -1.71
N LEU A 44 10.22 -2.63 -1.35
CA LEU A 44 11.37 -1.78 -1.02
C LEU A 44 12.10 -2.31 0.21
N MET A 45 11.35 -2.69 1.25
CA MET A 45 11.90 -3.26 2.47
C MET A 45 12.57 -4.63 2.22
N LEU A 46 11.97 -5.47 1.38
CA LEU A 46 12.57 -6.73 0.96
C LEU A 46 13.86 -6.52 0.15
N SER A 47 13.82 -5.61 -0.82
CA SER A 47 14.99 -5.26 -1.65
C SER A 47 16.15 -4.75 -0.78
N TYR A 48 15.83 -3.89 0.20
CA TYR A 48 16.79 -3.42 1.20
C TYR A 48 17.38 -4.58 1.99
N ARG A 49 16.54 -5.47 2.54
CA ARG A 49 17.00 -6.63 3.32
C ARG A 49 17.94 -7.51 2.49
N ASN A 50 17.59 -7.80 1.25
CA ASN A 50 18.41 -8.60 0.34
C ASN A 50 19.78 -7.94 0.08
N LEU A 51 19.81 -6.61 -0.11
CA LEU A 51 21.06 -5.87 -0.29
C LEU A 51 21.96 -5.97 0.94
N VAL A 52 21.38 -5.85 2.14
CA VAL A 52 22.12 -5.98 3.41
C VAL A 52 22.67 -7.40 3.59
N GLU A 53 21.85 -8.42 3.32
CA GLU A 53 22.28 -9.81 3.42
C GLU A 53 23.38 -10.14 2.41
N PHE A 54 23.27 -9.66 1.18
CA PHE A 54 24.29 -9.80 0.14
C PHE A 54 25.63 -9.17 0.56
N ALA A 55 25.61 -7.93 1.03
CA ALA A 55 26.81 -7.22 1.46
C ALA A 55 27.52 -7.94 2.63
N ARG A 56 26.74 -8.47 3.58
CA ARG A 56 27.26 -9.26 4.70
C ARG A 56 27.88 -10.57 4.22
N LYS A 57 27.18 -11.32 3.36
CA LYS A 57 27.62 -12.62 2.84
C LYS A 57 28.94 -12.53 2.08
N HIS A 58 29.13 -11.45 1.32
CA HIS A 58 30.33 -11.25 0.50
C HIS A 58 31.43 -10.43 1.20
N HIS A 59 31.31 -10.17 2.50
CA HIS A 59 32.31 -9.42 3.27
C HIS A 59 32.69 -8.10 2.59
N ILE A 60 31.71 -7.37 2.06
CA ILE A 60 31.96 -6.10 1.37
C ILE A 60 32.33 -5.05 2.45
N HIS A 61 33.60 -5.02 2.82
CA HIS A 61 34.18 -4.18 3.87
C HIS A 61 34.48 -2.75 3.38
N SER A 62 33.62 -2.15 2.55
CA SER A 62 33.73 -0.70 2.36
C SER A 62 33.16 -0.03 3.61
N SER A 63 33.91 0.89 4.22
CA SER A 63 33.48 1.69 5.38
C SER A 63 32.22 2.51 5.08
N VAL A 64 31.88 2.68 3.80
CA VAL A 64 30.76 3.46 3.29
C VAL A 64 29.45 2.65 3.24
N VAL A 65 29.50 1.35 2.93
CA VAL A 65 28.31 0.50 2.75
C VAL A 65 27.43 0.40 4.01
N PRO A 66 27.97 0.15 5.23
CA PRO A 66 27.13 0.10 6.43
C PRO A 66 26.43 1.42 6.76
N GLN A 67 27.10 2.55 6.51
CA GLN A 67 26.55 3.88 6.79
C GLN A 67 25.47 4.26 5.77
N ASP A 68 25.70 4.04 4.48
CA ASP A 68 24.73 4.33 3.43
C ASP A 68 23.46 3.48 3.55
N ILE A 69 23.64 2.19 3.89
CA ILE A 69 22.54 1.28 4.21
C ILE A 69 21.73 1.79 5.41
N ASN A 70 22.39 2.28 6.46
CA ASN A 70 21.71 2.85 7.63
C ASN A 70 20.97 4.16 7.31
N ILE A 71 21.52 5.01 6.45
CA ILE A 71 20.84 6.23 6.00
C ILE A 71 19.62 5.88 5.17
N LEU A 72 19.76 4.93 4.22
CA LEU A 72 18.66 4.47 3.38
C LEU A 72 17.54 3.86 4.22
N SER A 73 17.88 3.01 5.20
CA SER A 73 16.89 2.41 6.07
C SER A 73 16.13 3.45 6.87
N ARG A 74 16.82 4.41 7.49
CA ARG A 74 16.17 5.53 8.20
C ARG A 74 15.27 6.35 7.29
N LYS A 75 15.70 6.65 6.06
CA LYS A 75 14.87 7.37 5.08
C LYS A 75 13.60 6.59 4.75
N LEU A 76 13.70 5.28 4.52
CA LEU A 76 12.55 4.41 4.28
C LEU A 76 11.64 4.37 5.51
N TYR A 77 12.17 4.06 6.69
CA TYR A 77 11.38 4.00 7.92
C TYR A 77 10.70 5.34 8.21
N THR A 78 11.41 6.47 8.23
CA THR A 78 10.78 7.76 8.55
C THR A 78 9.71 8.18 7.53
N ALA A 79 9.93 7.91 6.24
CA ALA A 79 8.94 8.22 5.21
C ALA A 79 7.65 7.40 5.37
N PHE A 80 7.75 6.16 5.88
CA PHE A 80 6.66 5.18 5.81
C PHE A 80 6.19 4.63 7.16
N GLU A 81 6.81 5.03 8.27
CA GLU A 81 6.41 4.66 9.62
C GLU A 81 5.05 5.30 9.94
N GLU A 82 4.13 4.48 10.44
CA GLU A 82 2.87 4.96 10.99
C GLU A 82 3.06 5.30 12.46
N LEU A 83 2.83 6.57 12.80
CA LEU A 83 2.88 7.05 14.18
C LEU A 83 1.49 7.55 14.59
N PRO A 84 1.10 7.43 15.87
CA PRO A 84 -0.12 8.05 16.37
C PRO A 84 -0.16 9.54 16.03
N GLY A 85 -1.27 10.00 15.47
CA GLY A 85 -1.44 11.40 15.02
C GLY A 85 -0.69 11.78 13.74
N LYS A 86 0.16 10.92 13.17
CA LYS A 86 0.78 11.19 11.86
C LYS A 86 -0.23 11.00 10.74
N VAL A 87 -0.38 12.02 9.91
CA VAL A 87 -1.16 11.93 8.68
C VAL A 87 -0.31 11.25 7.61
N SER A 88 -0.65 9.99 7.29
CA SER A 88 0.04 9.24 6.23
C SER A 88 -0.23 9.88 4.87
N LEU A 89 0.83 10.37 4.23
CA LEU A 89 0.75 10.91 2.88
C LEU A 89 0.80 9.77 1.86
N LEU A 90 -0.32 9.52 1.19
CA LEU A 90 -0.34 8.64 0.04
C LEU A 90 0.26 9.37 -1.17
N ASN A 91 1.18 8.70 -1.86
CA ASN A 91 1.91 9.30 -2.96
C ASN A 91 0.95 9.67 -4.12
N THR A 92 0.80 10.97 -4.37
CA THR A 92 -0.06 11.54 -5.43
C THR A 92 0.42 11.20 -6.85
N GLN A 93 1.63 10.65 -7.00
CA GLN A 93 2.14 10.12 -8.28
C GLN A 93 1.54 8.75 -8.64
N ILE A 94 0.91 8.06 -7.68
CA ILE A 94 0.19 6.80 -7.95
C ILE A 94 -1.12 7.14 -8.66
N SER A 95 -2.00 7.93 -8.02
CA SER A 95 -3.24 8.43 -8.60
C SER A 95 -3.44 9.89 -8.21
N HIS A 96 -3.91 10.69 -9.17
CA HIS A 96 -4.09 12.13 -8.97
C HIS A 96 -5.39 12.49 -8.23
N ASN A 97 -6.37 11.58 -8.22
CA ASN A 97 -7.69 11.83 -7.61
C ASN A 97 -8.12 10.64 -6.72
N LEU A 98 -7.93 10.82 -5.42
CA LEU A 98 -8.33 9.87 -4.38
C LEU A 98 -9.74 10.12 -3.84
N SER A 99 -10.43 11.19 -4.28
CA SER A 99 -11.74 11.55 -3.78
C SER A 99 -12.76 10.46 -4.07
N GLU A 100 -13.49 10.07 -3.04
CA GLU A 100 -14.62 9.15 -3.13
C GLU A 100 -15.92 9.95 -3.14
N ALA A 101 -16.90 9.51 -3.93
CA ALA A 101 -18.21 10.17 -3.98
C ALA A 101 -18.96 10.08 -2.65
N HIS A 102 -18.72 9.01 -1.90
CA HIS A 102 -19.29 8.77 -0.59
C HIS A 102 -18.23 8.20 0.34
N LEU A 103 -18.20 8.67 1.58
CA LEU A 103 -17.46 8.08 2.69
C LEU A 103 -18.44 7.88 3.83
N THR A 104 -18.60 6.64 4.28
CA THR A 104 -19.53 6.28 5.33
C THR A 104 -18.76 5.62 6.46
N PHE A 105 -19.02 6.09 7.69
CA PHE A 105 -18.51 5.50 8.91
C PHE A 105 -19.60 4.64 9.53
N VAL A 106 -19.30 3.37 9.77
CA VAL A 106 -20.23 2.40 10.36
C VAL A 106 -19.64 1.87 11.64
N GLU A 107 -20.36 2.04 12.74
CA GLU A 107 -20.07 1.32 13.97
C GLU A 107 -20.73 -0.07 13.92
N VAL A 108 -19.93 -1.11 14.15
CA VAL A 108 -20.39 -2.49 14.24
C VAL A 108 -20.23 -2.95 15.69
N ARG A 109 -21.29 -3.57 16.23
CA ARG A 109 -21.30 -4.18 17.56
C ARG A 109 -22.07 -5.49 17.55
N GLY A 110 -21.56 -6.52 18.22
CA GLY A 110 -22.22 -7.82 18.37
C GLY A 110 -22.46 -8.57 17.05
N ASN A 111 -21.65 -8.31 16.02
CA ASN A 111 -21.81 -8.95 14.70
C ASN A 111 -21.05 -10.29 14.62
N LYS A 112 -21.62 -11.31 13.98
CA LYS A 112 -20.98 -12.63 13.84
C LYS A 112 -19.85 -12.68 12.81
N HIS A 113 -19.85 -11.79 11.83
CA HIS A 113 -18.94 -11.81 10.68
C HIS A 113 -17.91 -10.68 10.70
N PHE A 114 -18.18 -9.63 11.47
CA PHE A 114 -17.35 -8.43 11.60
C PHE A 114 -16.99 -8.22 13.05
N LYS A 115 -15.74 -7.80 13.30
CA LYS A 115 -15.29 -7.42 14.63
C LYS A 115 -16.00 -6.14 15.06
N ASP A 116 -16.23 -6.02 16.36
CA ASP A 116 -16.74 -4.79 16.95
C ASP A 116 -15.75 -3.65 16.73
N GLY A 117 -16.26 -2.48 16.36
CA GLY A 117 -15.44 -1.31 16.04
C GLY A 117 -16.02 -0.49 14.89
N TRP A 118 -15.20 0.41 14.36
CA TRP A 118 -15.55 1.34 13.30
C TRP A 118 -15.01 0.88 11.95
N TYR A 119 -15.84 1.00 10.93
CA TYR A 119 -15.51 0.68 9.54
C TYR A 119 -15.72 1.90 8.65
N LEU A 120 -14.74 2.19 7.81
CA LEU A 120 -14.83 3.19 6.75
C LEU A 120 -15.12 2.50 5.42
N ILE A 121 -16.19 2.90 4.74
CA ILE A 121 -16.59 2.36 3.42
C ILE A 121 -16.80 3.50 2.42
N ASN A 122 -16.53 3.25 1.13
CA ASN A 122 -16.65 4.25 0.05
C ASN A 122 -18.01 4.20 -0.70
N GLN A 123 -19.09 3.92 0.02
CA GLN A 123 -20.43 3.72 -0.56
C GLN A 123 -21.51 4.33 0.32
N PRO A 124 -22.68 4.69 -0.26
CA PRO A 124 -23.81 5.21 0.49
C PRO A 124 -24.46 4.13 1.37
N ILE A 125 -25.02 4.55 2.50
CA ILE A 125 -25.62 3.67 3.54
C ILE A 125 -26.79 2.82 2.99
N HIS A 126 -27.47 3.27 1.93
CA HIS A 126 -28.68 2.62 1.41
C HIS A 126 -28.39 1.27 0.72
N HIS A 127 -27.12 0.95 0.46
CA HIS A 127 -26.70 -0.40 0.08
C HIS A 127 -26.39 -1.23 1.33
N ILE A 128 -27.40 -1.94 1.85
CA ILE A 128 -27.35 -2.80 3.07
C ILE A 128 -26.38 -4.01 2.94
N MET A 129 -25.66 -4.15 1.83
CA MET A 129 -24.73 -5.26 1.60
C MET A 129 -23.31 -4.90 2.08
N PHE A 130 -22.98 -5.29 3.31
CA PHE A 130 -21.61 -5.29 3.83
C PHE A 130 -20.80 -6.42 3.17
N SER A 131 -20.05 -6.10 2.12
CA SER A 131 -18.97 -6.97 1.61
C SER A 131 -17.64 -6.50 2.17
N LYS A 132 -16.77 -7.44 2.58
CA LYS A 132 -15.37 -7.15 2.96
C LYS A 132 -14.62 -6.37 1.87
N GLU A 133 -15.00 -6.55 0.62
CA GLU A 133 -14.42 -5.82 -0.51
C GLU A 133 -14.74 -4.32 -0.51
N ARG A 134 -15.74 -3.87 0.26
CA ARG A 134 -16.16 -2.47 0.37
C ARG A 134 -15.49 -1.71 1.51
N VAL A 135 -14.84 -2.43 2.43
CA VAL A 135 -14.12 -1.84 3.55
C VAL A 135 -12.83 -1.22 3.04
N ILE A 136 -12.65 0.06 3.37
CA ILE A 136 -11.40 0.79 3.17
C ILE A 136 -10.51 0.63 4.41
N GLU A 137 -11.10 0.76 5.61
CA GLU A 137 -10.37 0.77 6.87
C GLU A 137 -11.23 0.28 8.02
N TYR A 138 -10.58 -0.32 9.01
CA TYR A 138 -11.16 -0.76 10.29
C TYR A 138 -10.34 -0.17 11.43
N GLY A 139 -11.02 0.26 12.50
CA GLY A 139 -10.39 0.65 13.76
C GLY A 139 -11.27 0.28 14.95
N GLU A 140 -10.67 -0.01 16.11
CA GLU A 140 -11.43 -0.32 17.33
C GLU A 140 -12.19 0.92 17.84
N SER A 141 -11.63 2.10 17.63
CA SER A 141 -12.22 3.41 17.92
C SER A 141 -12.21 4.31 16.69
N LEU A 142 -13.10 5.31 16.67
CA LEU A 142 -13.15 6.31 15.61
C LEU A 142 -11.93 7.25 15.63
N ASN A 143 -11.37 7.46 16.83
CA ASN A 143 -10.10 8.15 17.02
C ASN A 143 -9.01 7.08 17.04
N LYS A 144 -7.96 7.22 16.22
CA LYS A 144 -6.73 6.43 16.35
C LYS A 144 -6.19 6.49 17.78
#